data_AF-A0A2V5T806-F1
#
_entry.id   AF-A0A2V5T806-F1
#
_cell.length_a   1.000
_cell.length_b   1.000
_cell.length_c   1.000
_cell.angle_alpha   90.00
_cell.angle_beta   90.00
_cell.angle_gamma   90.00
#
_symmetry.space_group_name_H-M   'P 1'
#
loop_
_entity.id
_entity.type
_entity.pdbx_description
1 polymer ?
#
loop_
_entity_poly.entity_id
_entity_poly.type
_entity_poly.pdbx_seq_one_letter_code
_entity_poly.pdbx_strand_id
1 'polypeptide(L)'
;KQEKPATKKEEKSSTNKLFGGGNALQSNEPTTTEIYADEAYFDSNKSMGIFSGRVKVTDPRFNLQSDKLTVFISKGENQGLERAIAEGNVGLVRDRPDPNGGPPTRAIGRA
;
A
#
# COMPACT_ATOMS: atom_id res chain seq x y z
N LYS A 1 -1.98 52.89 -8.43
CA LYS A 1 -2.53 52.13 -9.58
C LYS A 1 -1.59 52.35 -10.74
N GLN A 2 -0.75 51.38 -11.08
CA GLN A 2 0.12 51.43 -12.26
C GLN A 2 0.11 50.05 -12.92
N GLU A 3 -0.18 50.08 -14.22
CA GLU A 3 -0.35 48.99 -15.15
C GLU A 3 1.01 48.43 -15.62
N LYS A 4 1.03 47.12 -15.92
CA LYS A 4 1.97 46.46 -16.86
C LYS A 4 1.70 46.98 -18.28
N PRO A 5 2.67 47.05 -19.21
CA PRO A 5 3.17 45.88 -19.97
C PRO A 5 4.69 46.02 -20.35
N ALA A 6 5.45 45.09 -20.96
CA ALA A 6 5.20 44.22 -22.10
C ALA A 6 6.37 43.20 -22.36
N THR A 7 6.10 42.24 -23.28
CA THR A 7 7.02 41.53 -24.21
C THR A 7 8.00 40.46 -23.68
N LYS A 8 8.31 39.33 -24.34
CA LYS A 8 8.30 38.92 -25.76
C LYS A 8 8.29 37.38 -25.88
N LYS A 9 7.78 36.85 -27.00
CA LYS A 9 7.95 35.46 -27.49
C LYS A 9 9.43 35.14 -27.75
N GLU A 10 9.85 33.93 -27.42
CA GLU A 10 10.87 33.18 -28.18
C GLU A 10 10.62 31.67 -28.02
N GLU A 11 10.29 31.02 -29.14
CA GLU A 11 10.33 29.57 -29.28
C GLU A 11 11.78 29.12 -29.41
N LYS A 12 12.23 28.20 -28.56
CA LYS A 12 13.25 27.21 -28.95
C LYS A 12 12.89 25.84 -28.36
N SER A 13 12.48 24.96 -29.27
CA SER A 13 12.60 23.52 -29.19
C SER A 13 13.92 23.11 -28.53
N SER A 14 13.85 22.30 -27.47
CA SER A 14 14.93 21.43 -27.05
C SER A 14 14.32 20.20 -26.38
N THR A 15 14.24 19.15 -27.19
CA THR A 15 13.99 17.75 -26.88
C THR A 15 14.63 17.32 -25.55
N ASN A 16 13.83 17.20 -24.49
CA ASN A 16 14.26 16.53 -23.27
C ASN A 16 13.62 15.13 -23.20
N LYS A 17 14.41 14.14 -23.65
CA LYS A 17 14.49 12.76 -23.13
C LYS A 17 13.21 12.27 -22.43
N LEU A 18 12.20 11.72 -23.10
CA LEU A 18 12.16 10.38 -23.69
C LEU A 18 12.94 9.27 -22.95
N PHE A 19 13.05 9.30 -21.62
CA PHE A 19 13.34 8.11 -20.81
C PHE A 19 12.60 8.20 -19.48
N GLY A 20 11.41 7.60 -19.45
CA GLY A 20 10.65 7.36 -18.23
C GLY A 20 11.37 6.34 -17.35
N GLY A 21 12.32 6.82 -16.55
CA GLY A 21 12.86 6.11 -15.39
C GLY A 21 11.94 6.29 -14.19
N GLY A 22 10.68 5.88 -14.34
CA GLY A 22 9.75 5.83 -13.22
C GLY A 22 10.00 4.53 -12.46
N ASN A 23 10.65 4.63 -11.30
CA ASN A 23 10.65 3.56 -10.31
C ASN A 23 9.20 3.10 -10.08
N ALA A 24 8.81 1.94 -10.62
CA ALA A 24 7.60 1.22 -10.21
C ALA A 24 7.76 0.58 -8.82
N LEU A 25 8.65 1.14 -8.00
CA LEU A 25 9.03 0.71 -6.67
C LEU A 25 8.86 1.95 -5.78
N GLN A 26 7.79 1.93 -4.99
CA GLN A 26 7.33 2.99 -4.08
C GLN A 26 6.60 4.14 -4.78
N SER A 27 5.33 3.93 -5.10
CA SER A 27 4.38 5.05 -5.10
C SER A 27 4.38 5.65 -3.70
N ASN A 28 4.75 6.93 -3.56
CA ASN A 28 4.55 7.70 -2.32
C ASN A 28 3.06 7.99 -2.03
N GLU A 29 2.16 7.45 -2.86
CA GLU A 29 0.73 7.52 -2.64
C GLU A 29 0.33 6.68 -1.43
N PRO A 30 -0.58 7.18 -0.57
CA PRO A 30 -1.15 6.40 0.51
C PRO A 30 -1.72 5.09 -0.04
N THR A 31 -1.27 3.97 0.51
CA THR A 31 -1.82 2.66 0.19
C THR A 31 -2.81 2.27 1.29
N THR A 32 -3.99 1.83 0.88
CA THR A 32 -5.03 1.38 1.80
C THR A 32 -4.96 -0.13 1.94
N THR A 33 -4.88 -0.61 3.17
CA THR A 33 -5.05 -2.04 3.50
C THR A 33 -6.49 -2.26 3.94
N GLU A 34 -7.18 -3.19 3.30
CA GLU A 34 -8.56 -3.57 3.63
C GLU A 34 -8.59 -4.95 4.28
N ILE A 35 -9.40 -5.11 5.33
CA ILE A 35 -9.56 -6.36 6.07
C ILE A 35 -11.04 -6.75 6.06
N TYR A 36 -11.34 -7.94 5.54
CA TYR A 36 -12.67 -8.54 5.53
C TYR A 36 -12.67 -9.80 6.39
N ALA A 37 -13.72 -9.99 7.18
CA ALA A 37 -13.91 -11.16 8.05
C ALA A 37 -15.39 -11.35 8.36
N ASP A 38 -15.74 -12.53 8.90
CA ASP A 38 -17.11 -12.81 9.37
C ASP A 38 -17.42 -12.06 10.67
N GLU A 39 -16.44 -11.98 11.57
CA GLU A 39 -16.56 -11.31 12.87
C GLU A 39 -15.40 -10.34 13.07
N ALA A 40 -15.68 -9.20 13.71
CA ALA A 40 -14.69 -8.20 14.08
C ALA A 40 -14.98 -7.63 15.47
N TYR A 41 -13.94 -7.53 16.29
CA TYR A 41 -13.99 -6.90 17.61
C TYR A 41 -12.83 -5.92 17.76
N PHE A 42 -13.11 -4.73 18.31
CA PHE A 42 -12.08 -3.72 18.57
C PHE A 42 -12.05 -3.34 20.05
N ASP A 43 -10.90 -3.56 20.68
CA ASP A 43 -10.61 -3.11 22.04
C ASP A 43 -9.84 -1.77 21.95
N SER A 44 -10.57 -0.67 22.17
CA SER A 44 -9.99 0.68 22.11
C SER A 44 -8.98 0.95 23.22
N ASN A 45 -9.09 0.29 24.38
CA ASN A 45 -8.14 0.44 25.49
C ASN A 45 -6.77 -0.16 25.13
N LYS A 46 -6.81 -1.30 24.43
CA LYS A 46 -5.62 -2.00 23.94
C LYS A 46 -5.17 -1.57 22.55
N SER A 47 -5.94 -0.72 21.86
CA SER A 47 -5.72 -0.36 20.46
C SER A 47 -5.54 -1.60 19.58
N MET A 48 -6.44 -2.56 19.77
CA MET A 48 -6.30 -3.90 19.20
C MET A 48 -7.60 -4.32 18.50
N GLY A 49 -7.49 -4.74 17.24
CA GLY A 49 -8.58 -5.35 16.48
C GLY A 49 -8.39 -6.86 16.36
N ILE A 50 -9.45 -7.64 16.56
CA ILE A 50 -9.47 -9.08 16.33
C ILE A 50 -10.51 -9.35 15.25
N PHE A 51 -10.09 -10.02 14.19
CA PHE A 51 -10.92 -10.44 13.07
C PHE A 51 -10.89 -11.95 12.99
N SER A 52 -12.06 -12.58 12.88
CA SER A 52 -12.20 -14.04 12.91
C SER A 52 -13.16 -14.52 11.84
N GLY A 53 -12.88 -15.72 11.31
CA GLY A 53 -13.69 -16.36 10.27
C GLY A 53 -13.39 -15.80 8.89
N ARG A 54 -12.83 -16.66 8.02
CA ARG A 54 -12.56 -16.38 6.59
C ARG A 54 -11.89 -15.02 6.37
N VAL A 55 -10.85 -14.74 7.14
CA VAL A 55 -10.17 -13.44 7.07
C VAL A 55 -9.47 -13.30 5.72
N LYS A 56 -9.70 -12.16 5.07
CA LYS A 56 -9.02 -11.76 3.84
C LYS A 56 -8.50 -10.34 3.98
N VAL A 57 -7.19 -10.18 3.81
CA VAL A 57 -6.51 -8.89 3.77
C VAL A 57 -6.11 -8.59 2.34
N THR A 58 -6.49 -7.40 1.87
CA THR A 58 -6.16 -6.89 0.55
C THR A 58 -5.31 -5.63 0.72
N ASP A 59 -4.05 -5.71 0.32
CA ASP A 59 -3.13 -4.59 0.22
C ASP A 59 -2.60 -4.55 -1.22
N PRO A 60 -2.37 -3.38 -1.83
CA PRO A 60 -1.79 -3.29 -3.16
C PRO A 60 -0.47 -4.06 -3.33
N ARG A 61 0.24 -4.31 -2.23
CA ARG A 61 1.53 -5.00 -2.20
C ARG A 61 1.42 -6.50 -1.91
N PHE A 62 0.32 -6.96 -1.32
CA PHE A 62 0.13 -8.38 -0.97
C PHE A 62 -1.34 -8.72 -0.67
N ASN A 63 -1.67 -10.00 -0.82
CA ASN A 63 -2.92 -10.56 -0.32
C ASN A 63 -2.60 -11.55 0.81
N LEU A 64 -3.42 -11.57 1.85
CA LEU A 64 -3.28 -12.50 2.96
C LEU A 64 -4.65 -13.12 3.29
N GLN A 65 -4.66 -14.41 3.60
CA GLN A 65 -5.81 -15.14 4.13
C GLN A 65 -5.42 -15.85 5.42
N SER A 66 -6.36 -15.93 6.36
CA SER A 66 -6.22 -16.70 7.59
C SER A 66 -7.57 -17.00 8.24
N ASP A 67 -7.59 -17.84 9.27
CA ASP A 67 -8.78 -18.06 10.08
C ASP A 67 -9.01 -16.91 11.08
N LYS A 68 -7.92 -16.35 11.59
CA LYS A 68 -7.92 -15.24 12.55
C LYS A 68 -6.81 -14.24 12.24
N LEU A 69 -7.08 -12.97 12.49
CA LEU A 69 -6.11 -11.88 12.41
C LEU A 69 -6.26 -10.98 13.64
N THR A 70 -5.15 -10.80 14.35
CA THR A 70 -5.06 -9.82 15.45
C THR A 70 -4.19 -8.66 15.01
N VAL A 71 -4.72 -7.45 15.01
CA VAL A 71 -4.04 -6.21 14.61
C VAL A 71 -3.83 -5.31 15.82
N PHE A 72 -2.64 -4.76 15.95
CA PHE A 72 -2.27 -3.76 16.94
C PHE A 72 -2.05 -2.43 16.23
N ILE A 73 -2.69 -1.38 16.72
CA ILE A 73 -2.64 -0.03 16.15
C ILE A 73 -1.83 0.86 17.09
N SER A 74 -0.94 1.68 16.53
CA SER A 74 -0.16 2.65 17.28
C SER A 74 -1.06 3.69 17.96
N LYS A 75 -0.69 4.09 19.18
CA LYS A 75 -1.33 5.19 19.91
C LYS A 75 -0.63 6.50 19.54
N GLY A 76 -1.38 7.54 19.14
CA GLY A 76 -0.84 8.88 18.85
C GLY A 76 -1.35 9.50 17.55
N GLU A 77 -0.76 10.62 17.10
CA GLU A 77 -1.19 11.35 15.89
C GLU A 77 -1.04 10.56 14.58
N ASN A 78 -0.13 9.59 14.54
CA ASN A 78 0.04 8.67 13.42
C ASN A 78 -0.54 7.30 13.77
N GLN A 79 -1.87 7.24 13.97
CA GLN A 79 -2.58 5.98 14.16
C GLN A 79 -2.41 5.12 12.90
N GLY A 80 -1.59 4.09 13.01
CA GLY A 80 -1.22 3.20 11.93
C GLY A 80 -1.11 1.77 12.43
N LEU A 81 -1.06 0.83 11.48
CA LEU A 81 -0.87 -0.58 11.79
C LEU A 81 0.56 -0.80 12.33
N GLU A 82 0.67 -1.16 13.61
CA GLU A 82 1.96 -1.42 14.27
C GLU A 82 2.41 -2.86 14.03
N ARG A 83 1.49 -3.82 14.25
CA ARG A 83 1.74 -5.25 14.11
C ARG A 83 0.46 -5.97 13.75
N ALA A 84 0.58 -7.04 12.97
CA ALA A 84 -0.51 -7.99 12.74
C ALA A 84 -0.02 -9.43 12.95
N ILE A 85 -0.86 -10.27 13.54
CA ILE A 85 -0.63 -11.69 13.78
C ILE A 85 -1.75 -12.46 13.09
N ALA A 86 -1.40 -13.26 12.08
CA ALA A 86 -2.33 -14.14 11.39
C ALA A 86 -2.17 -15.56 11.92
N GLU A 87 -3.29 -16.22 12.21
CA GLU A 87 -3.33 -17.56 12.80
C GLU A 87 -4.33 -18.43 12.02
N GLY A 88 -3.97 -19.70 11.80
CA GLY A 88 -4.80 -20.69 11.12
C GLY A 88 -4.87 -20.50 9.61
N ASN A 89 -4.61 -21.57 8.85
CA ASN A 89 -4.69 -21.64 7.39
C ASN A 89 -4.08 -20.40 6.71
N VAL A 90 -2.85 -20.04 7.09
CA VAL A 90 -2.27 -18.75 6.67
C VAL A 90 -1.77 -18.88 5.24
N GLY A 91 -2.18 -17.95 4.38
CA GLY A 91 -1.72 -17.86 3.00
C GLY A 91 -1.39 -16.43 2.62
N LEU A 92 -0.13 -16.13 2.32
CA LEU A 92 0.34 -14.81 1.88
C LEU A 92 0.85 -14.89 0.44
N VAL A 93 0.37 -14.00 -0.43
CA VAL A 93 0.80 -13.90 -1.82
C VAL A 93 1.26 -12.48 -2.10
N ARG A 94 2.48 -12.35 -2.63
CA ARG A 94 3.08 -11.08 -3.02
C ARG A 94 3.65 -11.20 -4.43
N ASP A 95 3.20 -10.33 -5.31
CA ASP A 95 3.80 -10.17 -6.63
C ASP A 95 4.84 -9.04 -6.58
N ARG A 96 6.02 -9.27 -7.15
CA ARG A 96 7.10 -8.30 -7.26
C ARG A 96 7.32 -7.99 -8.75
N PRO A 97 7.09 -6.75 -9.20
CA PRO A 97 7.38 -6.34 -10.56
C PRO A 97 8.84 -6.60 -10.93
N ASP A 98 9.09 -7.03 -12.16
CA ASP A 98 10.45 -7.13 -12.69
C ASP A 98 10.97 -5.73 -13.03
N PRO A 99 12.15 -5.31 -12.51
CA PRO A 99 12.71 -3.98 -12.80
C PRO A 99 12.96 -3.69 -14.28
N ASN A 100 13.10 -4.73 -15.11
CA ASN A 100 13.35 -4.66 -16.54
C ASN A 100 12.08 -4.84 -17.38
N GLY A 101 10.89 -4.83 -16.76
CA GLY A 101 9.61 -4.98 -17.46
C GLY A 101 9.25 -6.41 -17.88
N GLY A 102 9.95 -7.41 -17.34
CA GLY A 102 9.59 -8.81 -17.44
C GLY A 102 8.34 -9.20 -16.65
N PRO A 103 7.89 -10.46 -16.72
CA PRO A 103 6.75 -10.94 -15.93
C PRO A 103 7.05 -10.81 -14.42
N PRO A 104 6.04 -10.47 -13.59
CA PRO A 104 6.24 -10.33 -12.16
C PRO A 104 6.63 -11.66 -11.50
N THR A 105 7.49 -11.60 -10.50
CA THR A 105 7.85 -12.76 -9.67
C THR A 105 6.85 -12.91 -8.53
N ARG A 106 6.32 -14.11 -8.34
CA ARG A 106 5.33 -14.40 -7.29
C ARG A 106 6.00 -15.09 -6.09
N ALA A 107 5.85 -14.51 -4.91
CA ALA A 107 6.24 -15.11 -3.63
C ALA A 107 4.99 -15.57 -2.86
N ILE A 108 5.02 -16.81 -2.35
CA ILE A 108 3.91 -17.40 -1.59
C ILE A 108 4.45 -17.91 -0.25
N GLY A 109 3.85 -17.47 0.85
CA GLY A 109 4.08 -18.00 2.21
C GLY A 109 2.85 -18.75 2.70
N ARG A 110 3.04 -19.91 3.35
CA ARG A 110 1.97 -20.72 3.94
C ARG A 110 2.39 -21.24 5.32
N ALA A 111 1.45 -21.32 6.26
CA ALA A 111 1.67 -21.87 7.61
C ALA A 111 0.38 -22.47 8.17
#